data_AF-A0A7G7MRK3-F1
#
_entry.id   AF-A0A7G7MRK3-F1
#
_cell.length_a   1.000
_cell.length_b   1.000
_cell.length_c   1.000
_cell.angle_alpha   90.00
_cell.angle_beta   90.00
_cell.angle_gamma   90.00
#
_symmetry.space_group_name_H-M   'P 1'
#
loop_
_entity.id
_entity.type
_entity.pdbx_description
1 polymer ?
#
loop_
_entity_poly.entity_id
_entity_poly.type
_entity_poly.pdbx_seq_one_letter_code
_entity_poly.pdbx_strand_id
1 'polypeptide(L)' 'MAVTVDRAIDDLDAAMRRLRKAVRGIPFRAGGFRTTHRNLARDVAFLMVQLDSARGMLDGKNSR' A
#
# COMPACT_ATOMS: atom_id res chain seq x y z
N MET A 1 -17.91 -7.89 0.78
CA MET A 1 -16.72 -7.50 1.57
C MET A 1 -15.42 -7.69 0.80
N ALA A 2 -15.24 -8.76 0.02
CA ALA A 2 -14.05 -8.95 -0.83
C ALA A 2 -13.80 -7.80 -1.84
N VAL A 3 -14.85 -7.33 -2.53
CA VAL A 3 -14.78 -6.19 -3.48
C VAL A 3 -14.29 -4.89 -2.82
N THR A 4 -14.58 -4.70 -1.53
CA THR A 4 -14.12 -3.51 -0.77
C THR A 4 -12.63 -3.58 -0.48
N VAL A 5 -12.11 -4.78 -0.20
CA VAL A 5 -10.67 -5.02 0.01
C VAL A 5 -9.90 -4.86 -1.29
N ASP A 6 -10.42 -5.39 -2.40
CA ASP A 6 -9.80 -5.24 -3.72
C ASP A 6 -9.68 -3.76 -4.13
N ARG A 7 -10.75 -2.98 -3.97
CA ARG A 7 -10.70 -1.53 -4.22
C ARG A 7 -9.73 -0.80 -3.31
N ALA A 8 -9.66 -1.18 -2.02
CA ALA A 8 -8.72 -0.57 -1.09
C ALA A 8 -7.26 -0.86 -1.47
N ILE A 9 -6.96 -2.06 -1.98
CA ILE A 9 -5.63 -2.40 -2.51
C ILE A 9 -5.30 -1.53 -3.72
N ASP A 10 -6.21 -1.45 -4.69
CA ASP A 10 -6.01 -0.64 -5.91
C ASP A 10 -5.79 0.85 -5.61
N ASP A 11 -6.58 1.41 -4.70
CA ASP A 11 -6.48 2.81 -4.28
C ASP A 11 -5.15 3.08 -3.57
N LEU A 12 -4.70 2.16 -2.71
CA LEU A 12 -3.41 2.26 -2.01
C LEU A 12 -2.24 2.22 -3.00
N ASP A 13 -2.32 1.35 -3.99
CA ASP A 13 -1.30 1.17 -5.02
C ASP A 13 -1.22 2.42 -5.93
N ALA A 14 -2.37 2.99 -6.30
CA ALA A 14 -2.47 4.25 -7.01
C ALA A 14 -1.89 5.44 -6.21
N ALA A 15 -2.19 5.50 -4.91
CA ALA A 15 -1.65 6.53 -4.01
C ALA A 15 -0.12 6.44 -3.89
N MET A 16 0.43 5.24 -3.74
CA MET A 16 1.89 5.03 -3.68
C MET A 16 2.60 5.41 -4.98
N ARG A 17 1.98 5.18 -6.15
CA ARG A 17 2.51 5.64 -7.44
C ARG A 17 2.54 7.15 -7.53
N ARG A 18 1.50 7.84 -7.05
CA ARG A 18 1.45 9.32 -6.98
C ARG A 18 2.51 9.85 -6.02
N LEU A 19 2.65 9.24 -4.85
CA LEU A 19 3.69 9.59 -3.87
C LEU A 19 5.09 9.45 -4.48
N ARG A 20 5.37 8.35 -5.18
CA ARG A 20 6.67 8.14 -5.87
C ARG A 20 6.97 9.24 -6.90
N LYS A 21 5.96 9.73 -7.62
CA LYS A 21 6.12 10.84 -8.58
C LYS A 21 6.38 12.16 -7.86
N ALA A 22 5.64 12.46 -6.80
CA ALA A 22 5.83 13.68 -6.01
C ALA A 22 7.22 13.71 -5.35
N VAL A 23 7.71 12.56 -4.87
CA VAL A 23 9.00 12.40 -4.20
C VAL A 23 10.20 12.62 -5.14
N ARG A 24 10.06 12.39 -6.45
CA ARG A 24 11.17 12.57 -7.42
C ARG A 24 11.75 13.99 -7.44
N GLY A 25 10.98 15.01 -7.05
CA GLY A 25 11.42 16.40 -7.00
C GLY A 25 12.04 16.83 -5.66
N ILE A 26 11.99 15.98 -4.63
CA ILE A 26 12.48 16.36 -3.30
C ILE A 26 13.98 16.08 -3.23
N PRO A 27 14.83 17.08 -2.92
CA PRO A 27 16.27 16.88 -2.81
C PRO A 27 16.58 15.82 -1.74
N PHE A 28 17.32 14.79 -2.15
CA PHE A 28 17.51 13.52 -1.45
C PHE A 28 18.11 13.61 -0.03
N ARG A 29 18.62 14.78 0.35
CA ARG A 29 19.30 15.06 1.63
C ARG A 29 18.50 15.92 2.62
N ALA A 30 17.20 16.14 2.39
CA ALA A 30 16.37 16.81 3.38
C ALA A 30 16.13 15.91 4.61
N GLY A 31 16.95 16.04 5.65
CA GLY A 31 16.62 15.76 7.05
C GLY A 31 16.04 14.38 7.40
N GLY A 32 16.36 13.31 6.66
CA GLY A 32 15.81 11.97 6.94
C GLY A 32 14.55 11.60 6.15
N PHE A 33 14.07 12.48 5.26
CA PHE A 33 12.91 12.22 4.39
C PHE A 33 13.04 10.92 3.59
N ARG A 34 14.24 10.60 3.09
CA ARG A 34 14.51 9.34 2.39
C ARG A 34 14.24 8.12 3.26
N THR A 35 14.65 8.18 4.53
CA THR A 35 14.44 7.11 5.51
C THR A 35 12.96 6.97 5.81
N THR A 36 12.26 8.08 6.08
CA THR A 36 10.82 8.10 6.34
C THR A 36 10.02 7.55 5.15
N HIS A 37 10.31 7.99 3.94
CA HIS A 37 9.68 7.47 2.72
C HIS A 37 9.94 5.97 2.54
N ARG A 38 11.16 5.50 2.81
CA ARG A 38 11.52 4.09 2.68
C ARG A 38 10.80 3.22 3.71
N ASN A 39 10.67 3.69 4.96
CA ASN A 39 9.93 3.01 6.01
C ASN A 39 8.44 2.94 5.65
N LEU A 40 7.85 4.06 5.23
CA LEU A 40 6.47 4.10 4.77
C LEU A 40 6.22 3.12 3.61
N ALA A 41 7.10 3.10 2.60
CA ALA A 41 6.97 2.16 1.49
C ALA A 41 7.05 0.70 1.93
N ARG A 42 7.85 0.39 2.96
CA ARG A 42 7.94 -0.95 3.55
C ARG A 42 6.67 -1.33 4.31
N ASP A 43 6.14 -0.42 5.12
CA ASP A 43 4.93 -0.65 5.91
C ASP A 43 3.71 -0.84 5.02
N VAL A 44 3.60 -0.05 3.95
CA VAL A 44 2.53 -0.19 2.94
C VAL A 44 2.63 -1.53 2.21
N ALA A 45 3.84 -1.96 1.83
CA ALA A 45 4.02 -3.29 1.22
C ALA A 45 3.57 -4.42 2.17
N PHE A 46 3.87 -4.30 3.46
CA PHE A 46 3.43 -5.27 4.46
C PHE A 46 1.90 -5.27 4.62
N LEU A 47 1.27 -4.10 4.65
CA LEU A 47 -0.18 -3.97 4.71
C LEU A 47 -0.86 -4.60 3.49
N MET A 48 -0.32 -4.42 2.28
CA MET A 48 -0.87 -5.05 1.07
C MET A 48 -0.86 -6.57 1.15
N VAL A 49 0.23 -7.16 1.66
CA VAL A 49 0.32 -8.62 1.85
C VAL A 49 -0.73 -9.12 2.86
N GLN A 50 -0.97 -8.37 3.94
CA GLN A 50 -2.02 -8.72 4.90
C GLN A 50 -3.42 -8.61 4.32
N LEU A 51 -3.69 -7.56 3.52
CA LEU A 51 -4.97 -7.39 2.85
C LEU A 51 -5.22 -8.49 1.82
N ASP A 52 -4.19 -8.88 1.06
CA ASP A 52 -4.27 -10.00 0.12
C ASP A 52 -4.52 -11.34 0.84
N SER A 53 -3.86 -11.55 1.99
CA SER A 53 -4.12 -12.72 2.83
C SER A 53 -5.56 -12.73 3.39
N ALA A 54 -6.08 -11.57 3.79
CA ALA A 54 -7.44 -11.41 4.27
C ALA A 54 -8.49 -11.60 3.16
N ARG A 55 -8.15 -11.24 1.91
CA ARG A 55 -8.99 -11.48 0.73
C ARG A 55 -9.32 -12.96 0.58
N GLY A 56 -8.31 -13.84 0.67
CA GLY A 56 -8.52 -15.29 0.62
C GLY A 56 -9.46 -15.81 1.72
N MET A 57 -9.38 -15.23 2.92
CA MET A 57 -10.29 -15.60 4.03
C MET A 57 -11.72 -15.09 3.84
N LEU A 58 -11.90 -13.94 3.19
CA LEU A 58 -13.21 -13.34 2.91
C LEU A 58 -13.91 -14.01 1.74
N ASP A 59 -13.16 -14.45 0.73
CA ASP A 59 -13.70 -15.19 -0.42
C ASP A 59 -14.15 -16.60 -0.01
N GLY A 60 -13.36 -17.27 0.86
CA GLY A 60 -13.73 -18.56 1.46
C GLY A 60 -14.96 -18.53 2.38
N LYS A 61 -15.34 -17.35 2.90
CA LYS A 61 -16.58 -17.18 3.69
C LYS A 61 -17.84 -16.98 2.84
N ASN A 62 -17.71 -16.71 1.55
CA ASN A 62 -18.84 -16.48 0.64
C ASN A 62 -19.31 -17.76 -0.10
N SER A 63 -18.68 -18.92 0.17
CA SER A 63 -19.06 -20.24 -0.36
C SER A 63 -19.67 -21.17 0.70
N ARG A 64 -20.37 -20.63 1.71
CA ARG A 64 -21.23 -21.41 2.62
C ARG A 64 -22.62 -20.80 2.72
#